data_AF-A0A4Q3SWJ7-F1
#
_entry.id   AF-A0A4Q3SWJ7-F1
#
_cell.length_a   1.000
_cell.length_b   1.000
_cell.length_c   1.000
_cell.angle_alpha   90.00
_cell.angle_beta   90.00
_cell.angle_gamma   90.00
#
_symmetry.space_group_name_H-M   'P 1'
#
loop_
_entity.id
_entity.type
_entity.pdbx_description
1 polymer ?
#
loop_
_entity_poly.entity_id
_entity_poly.type
_entity_poly.pdbx_seq_one_letter_code
_entity_poly.pdbx_strand_id
1 'polypeptide(L)'
;MAQLMRGRDWASTPLGPAQSWPTSLKVALRLLLTSRFEMWLGWGPDIHFFYNDAYRPTLGIKHPQALGMPTQALWPEIWDDIKGRLETVYRNGEATWDRALLLLLERNGYPEETYHTFSYSPLTGDTGEVEGVFCAVTEETTRVIAERRLRSLRSLGATLTTADSRLKVLQAVEERLAENPFDLPFTLIYLFRDDGSAVLAASSGIPPGHPLAPVELRLQNDVWDLTRIWRGEESFPLDVSERSDLPAGA
;
A
#
# COMPACT_ATOMS: atom_id res chain seq x y z
N MET A 1 0.21 -24.38 0.41
CA MET A 1 0.66 -24.27 -1.00
C MET A 1 1.04 -25.60 -1.63
N ALA A 2 1.77 -26.50 -0.96
CA ALA A 2 2.23 -27.76 -1.55
C ALA A 2 1.11 -28.67 -2.14
N GLN A 3 -0.08 -28.69 -1.52
CA GLN A 3 -1.23 -29.42 -2.07
C GLN A 3 -1.77 -28.76 -3.34
N LEU A 4 -1.91 -27.43 -3.35
CA LEU A 4 -2.37 -26.67 -4.51
C LEU A 4 -1.41 -26.85 -5.70
N MET A 5 -0.10 -26.77 -5.48
CA MET A 5 0.90 -27.02 -6.51
C MET A 5 0.83 -28.44 -7.07
N ARG A 6 0.63 -29.47 -6.23
CA ARG A 6 0.49 -30.85 -6.71
C ARG A 6 -0.81 -31.11 -7.48
N GLY A 7 -1.88 -30.38 -7.16
CA GLY A 7 -3.19 -30.53 -7.79
C GLY A 7 -3.36 -29.76 -9.11
N ARG A 8 -2.41 -28.89 -9.47
CA ARG A 8 -2.45 -28.13 -10.72
C ARG A 8 -1.99 -28.99 -11.90
N ASP A 9 -2.72 -28.92 -13.01
CA ASP A 9 -2.26 -29.47 -14.28
C ASP A 9 -1.15 -28.58 -14.86
N TRP A 10 0.11 -28.95 -14.61
CA TRP A 10 1.26 -28.24 -15.14
C TRP A 10 1.56 -28.58 -16.60
N ALA A 11 1.09 -29.74 -17.09
CA ALA A 11 1.34 -30.16 -18.47
C ALA A 11 0.63 -29.23 -19.47
N SER A 12 -0.49 -28.61 -19.06
CA SER A 12 -1.20 -27.60 -19.84
C SER A 12 -0.60 -26.18 -19.74
N THR A 13 0.51 -25.99 -19.02
CA THR A 13 1.16 -24.68 -18.82
C THR A 13 2.49 -24.59 -19.58
N PRO A 14 3.01 -23.38 -19.85
CA PRO A 14 4.32 -23.20 -20.49
C PRO A 14 5.50 -23.84 -19.71
N LEU A 15 5.32 -24.11 -18.41
CA LEU A 15 6.33 -24.77 -17.57
C LEU A 15 6.42 -26.28 -17.81
N GLY A 16 5.42 -26.87 -18.46
CA GLY A 16 5.34 -28.31 -18.71
C GLY A 16 5.16 -29.15 -17.44
N PRO A 17 5.10 -30.49 -17.58
CA PRO A 17 4.84 -31.39 -16.45
C PRO A 17 5.94 -31.31 -15.38
N ALA A 18 5.55 -31.33 -14.10
CA ALA A 18 6.49 -31.14 -12.98
C ALA A 18 7.65 -32.18 -12.94
N GLN A 19 7.46 -33.35 -13.54
CA GLN A 19 8.49 -34.38 -13.66
C GLN A 19 9.66 -33.91 -14.54
N SER A 20 9.39 -33.11 -15.58
CA SER A 20 10.41 -32.59 -16.50
C SER A 20 11.07 -31.30 -16.04
N TRP A 21 10.64 -30.72 -14.91
CA TRP A 21 11.26 -29.48 -14.41
C TRP A 21 12.75 -29.68 -14.05
N PRO A 22 13.58 -28.64 -14.26
CA PRO A 22 14.99 -28.63 -13.85
C PRO A 22 15.17 -28.95 -12.37
N THR A 23 16.33 -29.51 -12.02
CA THR A 23 16.66 -29.87 -10.63
C THR A 23 16.76 -28.62 -9.77
N SER A 24 17.39 -27.56 -10.28
CA SER A 24 17.45 -26.22 -9.69
C SER A 24 16.08 -25.69 -9.26
N LEU A 25 15.08 -25.70 -10.16
CA LEU A 25 13.71 -25.28 -9.83
C LEU A 25 13.11 -26.15 -8.70
N LYS A 26 13.26 -27.48 -8.79
CA LYS A 26 12.75 -28.40 -7.75
C LYS A 26 13.38 -28.13 -6.39
N VAL A 27 14.66 -27.79 -6.32
CA VAL A 27 15.36 -27.41 -5.08
C VAL A 27 14.84 -26.07 -4.56
N ALA A 28 14.72 -25.05 -5.42
CA ALA A 28 14.20 -23.75 -5.02
C ALA A 28 12.76 -23.84 -4.51
N LEU A 29 11.88 -24.62 -5.15
CA LEU A 29 10.52 -24.86 -4.69
C LEU A 29 10.46 -25.59 -3.34
N ARG A 30 11.40 -26.50 -3.05
CA ARG A 30 11.48 -27.13 -1.73
C ARG A 30 11.81 -26.10 -0.65
N LEU A 31 12.78 -25.22 -0.89
CA LEU A 31 13.14 -24.14 0.03
C LEU A 31 11.95 -23.18 0.25
N LEU A 32 11.29 -22.80 -0.84
CA LEU A 32 10.10 -21.96 -0.83
C LEU A 32 9.00 -22.55 0.07
N LEU A 33 8.65 -23.82 -0.15
CA LEU A 33 7.54 -24.49 0.52
C LEU A 33 7.80 -24.85 1.99
N THR A 34 9.07 -24.96 2.41
CA THR A 34 9.42 -25.28 3.81
C THR A 34 9.69 -24.04 4.66
N SER A 35 9.87 -22.87 4.06
CA SER A 35 10.09 -21.62 4.78
C SER A 35 8.81 -21.06 5.41
N ARG A 36 8.97 -20.37 6.55
CA ARG A 36 7.91 -19.59 7.21
C ARG A 36 7.98 -18.09 6.90
N PHE A 37 9.04 -17.62 6.26
CA PHE A 37 9.12 -16.25 5.76
C PHE A 37 8.27 -16.12 4.49
N GLU A 38 7.75 -14.92 4.25
CA GLU A 38 7.03 -14.60 3.02
C GLU A 38 7.98 -14.72 1.84
N MET A 39 7.69 -15.66 0.93
CA MET A 39 8.57 -15.93 -0.19
C MET A 39 7.79 -16.22 -1.46
N TRP A 40 8.36 -15.77 -2.56
CA TRP A 40 7.97 -16.14 -3.90
C TRP A 40 9.20 -16.40 -4.77
N LEU A 41 9.01 -17.17 -5.84
CA LEU A 41 10.01 -17.33 -6.88
C LEU A 41 9.34 -17.23 -8.24
N GLY A 42 10.07 -16.70 -9.21
CA GLY A 42 9.69 -16.64 -10.61
C GLY A 42 10.58 -17.56 -11.44
N TRP A 43 10.01 -18.23 -12.44
CA TRP A 43 10.79 -19.14 -13.30
C TRP A 43 10.50 -18.95 -14.79
N GLY A 44 11.56 -19.04 -15.60
CA GLY A 44 11.49 -18.94 -17.06
C GLY A 44 11.39 -17.49 -17.56
N PRO A 45 11.24 -17.31 -18.89
CA PRO A 45 11.29 -16.00 -19.54
C PRO A 45 10.17 -15.06 -19.11
N ASP A 46 8.97 -15.59 -18.83
CA ASP A 46 7.83 -14.80 -18.37
C ASP A 46 7.72 -14.73 -16.83
N ILE A 47 8.74 -15.23 -16.12
CA ILE A 47 8.83 -15.18 -14.66
C ILE A 47 7.55 -15.78 -14.03
N HIS A 48 7.27 -17.05 -14.32
CA HIS A 48 6.06 -17.73 -13.84
C HIS A 48 6.09 -17.84 -12.32
N PHE A 49 5.05 -17.33 -11.67
CA PHE A 49 5.05 -17.00 -10.25
C PHE A 49 4.70 -18.19 -9.34
N PHE A 50 5.56 -18.52 -8.40
CA PHE A 50 5.33 -19.51 -7.35
C PHE A 50 5.49 -18.84 -5.98
N TYR A 51 4.71 -19.26 -4.99
CA TYR A 51 4.75 -18.65 -3.67
C TYR A 51 4.42 -19.67 -2.58
N ASN A 52 4.82 -19.37 -1.35
CA ASN A 52 4.53 -20.20 -0.19
C ASN A 52 3.27 -19.73 0.57
N ASP A 53 2.91 -20.45 1.62
CA ASP A 53 1.72 -20.14 2.43
C ASP A 53 1.82 -18.77 3.12
N ALA A 54 3.03 -18.36 3.52
CA ALA A 54 3.28 -17.10 4.20
C ALA A 54 3.01 -15.89 3.29
N TYR A 55 3.24 -16.00 1.98
CA TYR A 55 3.04 -14.91 1.01
C TYR A 55 1.55 -14.68 0.62
N ARG A 56 0.64 -15.57 1.04
CA ARG A 56 -0.80 -15.48 0.67
C ARG A 56 -1.46 -14.15 1.06
N PRO A 57 -1.22 -13.55 2.23
CA PRO A 57 -1.80 -12.26 2.59
C PRO A 57 -1.40 -11.13 1.63
N THR A 58 -0.16 -11.12 1.14
CA THR A 58 0.32 -10.15 0.15
C THR A 58 -0.47 -10.24 -1.16
N LEU A 59 -0.82 -11.46 -1.60
CA LEU A 59 -1.62 -11.68 -2.81
C LEU A 59 -3.11 -11.35 -2.64
N GLY A 60 -3.66 -11.53 -1.43
CA GLY A 60 -5.08 -11.34 -1.15
C GLY A 60 -5.99 -12.04 -2.17
N ILE A 61 -6.87 -11.28 -2.84
CA ILE A 61 -7.83 -11.78 -3.85
C ILE A 61 -7.19 -12.48 -5.05
N LYS A 62 -5.90 -12.27 -5.32
CA LYS A 62 -5.17 -12.93 -6.44
C LYS A 62 -4.87 -14.40 -6.16
N HIS A 63 -4.96 -14.84 -4.90
CA HIS A 63 -4.85 -16.24 -4.52
C HIS A 63 -6.18 -16.98 -4.74
N PRO A 64 -6.20 -18.19 -5.34
CA PRO A 64 -5.05 -19.02 -5.75
C PRO A 64 -4.55 -18.82 -7.19
N GLN A 65 -5.23 -18.03 -8.02
CA GLN A 65 -5.02 -17.91 -9.46
C GLN A 65 -3.59 -17.48 -9.82
N ALA A 66 -2.95 -16.70 -8.96
CA ALA A 66 -1.57 -16.24 -9.07
C ALA A 66 -0.54 -17.35 -9.31
N LEU A 67 -0.82 -18.59 -8.89
CA LEU A 67 0.13 -19.68 -9.02
C LEU A 67 0.40 -19.96 -10.50
N GLY A 68 1.66 -19.94 -10.92
CA GLY A 68 2.09 -20.15 -12.29
C GLY A 68 1.64 -19.08 -13.29
N MET A 69 1.19 -17.90 -12.84
CA MET A 69 0.91 -16.77 -13.75
C MET A 69 2.21 -16.03 -14.09
N PRO A 70 2.33 -15.43 -15.30
CA PRO A 70 3.38 -14.47 -15.60
C PRO A 70 3.38 -13.30 -14.60
N THR A 71 4.55 -12.92 -14.09
CA THR A 71 4.65 -11.88 -13.04
C THR A 71 4.08 -10.54 -13.50
N GLN A 72 4.29 -10.15 -14.76
CA GLN A 72 3.72 -8.91 -15.32
C GLN A 72 2.19 -8.93 -15.35
N ALA A 73 1.58 -10.08 -15.64
CA ALA A 73 0.12 -10.23 -15.65
C ALA A 73 -0.47 -10.31 -14.24
N LEU A 74 0.31 -10.82 -13.28
CA LEU A 74 -0.08 -10.91 -11.88
C LEU A 74 -0.05 -9.55 -11.17
N TRP A 75 0.94 -8.72 -11.49
CA TRP A 75 1.20 -7.43 -10.84
C TRP A 75 1.21 -6.26 -11.83
N PRO A 76 0.14 -6.05 -12.62
CA PRO A 76 0.07 -4.93 -13.55
C PRO A 76 0.15 -3.58 -12.83
N GLU A 77 -0.38 -3.48 -11.60
CA GLU A 77 -0.47 -2.24 -10.83
C GLU A 77 0.89 -1.71 -10.35
N ILE A 78 1.89 -2.58 -10.20
CA ILE A 78 3.25 -2.23 -9.73
C ILE A 78 4.35 -2.63 -10.73
N TRP A 79 3.97 -3.00 -11.96
CA TRP A 79 4.92 -3.54 -12.93
C TRP A 79 6.06 -2.56 -13.22
N ASP A 80 5.71 -1.28 -13.38
CA ASP A 80 6.70 -0.23 -13.66
C ASP A 80 7.67 -0.01 -12.49
N ASP A 81 7.22 -0.26 -11.25
CA ASP A 81 8.09 -0.22 -10.07
C ASP A 81 9.06 -1.42 -10.06
N ILE A 82 8.62 -2.63 -10.42
CA ILE A 82 9.44 -3.84 -10.22
C ILE A 82 10.25 -4.29 -11.45
N LYS A 83 9.85 -3.93 -12.68
CA LYS A 83 10.43 -4.50 -13.91
C LYS A 83 11.93 -4.29 -14.04
N GLY A 84 12.43 -3.08 -13.72
CA GLY A 84 13.86 -2.78 -13.82
C GLY A 84 14.71 -3.62 -12.86
N ARG A 85 14.17 -3.96 -11.70
CA ARG A 85 14.84 -4.82 -10.70
C ARG A 85 14.93 -6.26 -11.20
N LEU A 86 13.85 -6.76 -11.82
CA LEU A 86 13.82 -8.09 -12.43
C LEU A 86 14.78 -8.17 -13.63
N GLU A 87 14.83 -7.12 -14.45
CA GLU A 87 15.78 -7.03 -15.57
C GLU A 87 17.24 -7.08 -15.09
N THR A 88 17.60 -6.36 -14.03
CA THR A 88 18.94 -6.43 -13.42
C THR A 88 19.30 -7.86 -13.00
N VAL A 89 18.38 -8.57 -12.35
CA VAL A 89 18.62 -9.96 -11.91
C VAL A 89 18.81 -10.88 -13.10
N TYR A 90 17.91 -10.86 -14.07
CA TYR A 90 17.95 -11.78 -15.21
C TYR A 90 19.08 -11.48 -16.18
N ARG A 91 19.41 -10.20 -16.42
CA ARG A 91 20.44 -9.82 -17.41
C ARG A 91 21.84 -9.81 -16.82
N ASN A 92 21.99 -9.36 -15.58
CA ASN A 92 23.32 -9.16 -14.99
C ASN A 92 23.68 -10.26 -13.98
N GLY A 93 22.71 -11.06 -13.53
CA GLY A 93 22.92 -12.00 -12.42
C GLY A 93 23.19 -11.28 -11.10
N GLU A 94 22.75 -10.03 -10.96
CA GLU A 94 22.99 -9.21 -9.79
C GLU A 94 21.74 -9.13 -8.91
N ALA A 95 21.90 -9.38 -7.61
CA ALA A 95 20.80 -9.22 -6.67
C ALA A 95 20.45 -7.74 -6.47
N THR A 96 19.17 -7.46 -6.29
CA THR A 96 18.68 -6.13 -5.89
C THR A 96 18.19 -6.16 -4.44
N TRP A 97 18.11 -4.99 -3.83
CA TRP A 97 17.63 -4.83 -2.46
C TRP A 97 16.87 -3.51 -2.32
N ASP A 98 15.67 -3.61 -1.75
CA ASP A 98 14.85 -2.46 -1.45
C ASP A 98 14.39 -2.52 0.00
N ARG A 99 14.33 -1.36 0.64
CA ARG A 99 13.85 -1.22 2.02
C ARG A 99 12.63 -0.33 2.04
N ALA A 100 11.53 -0.86 2.60
CA ALA A 100 10.26 -0.17 2.72
C ALA A 100 9.84 0.55 1.43
N LEU A 101 9.91 -0.15 0.30
CA LEU A 101 9.43 0.35 -0.98
C LEU A 101 7.90 0.43 -0.93
N LEU A 102 7.36 1.61 -1.25
CA LEU A 102 5.92 1.81 -1.43
C LEU A 102 5.47 1.06 -2.68
N LEU A 103 4.49 0.18 -2.52
CA LEU A 103 3.83 -0.54 -3.60
C LEU A 103 2.31 -0.43 -3.36
N LEU A 104 1.59 0.11 -4.33
CA LEU A 104 0.13 0.15 -4.28
C LEU A 104 -0.42 -1.17 -4.79
N LEU A 105 -0.86 -2.04 -3.88
CA LEU A 105 -1.31 -3.39 -4.24
C LEU A 105 -2.84 -3.47 -4.27
N GLU A 106 -3.40 -4.11 -5.30
CA GLU A 106 -4.82 -4.41 -5.33
C GLU A 106 -5.09 -5.80 -4.76
N ARG A 107 -5.16 -5.93 -3.43
CA ARG A 107 -5.30 -7.25 -2.78
C ARG A 107 -6.60 -7.46 -2.01
N ASN A 108 -7.37 -6.41 -1.69
CA ASN A 108 -8.70 -6.50 -1.08
C ASN A 108 -9.81 -5.82 -1.90
N GLY A 109 -9.61 -5.68 -3.22
CA GLY A 109 -10.59 -5.07 -4.12
C GLY A 109 -10.52 -3.55 -4.21
N TYR A 110 -9.49 -2.95 -3.63
CA TYR A 110 -9.13 -1.54 -3.75
C TYR A 110 -7.59 -1.41 -3.69
N PRO A 111 -7.00 -0.32 -4.21
CA PRO A 111 -5.58 -0.03 -4.08
C PRO A 111 -5.20 0.19 -2.61
N GLU A 112 -4.22 -0.54 -2.13
CA GLU A 112 -3.71 -0.44 -0.77
C GLU A 112 -2.29 0.11 -0.74
N GLU A 113 -2.08 1.13 0.09
CA GLU A 113 -0.75 1.56 0.49
C GLU A 113 -0.03 0.44 1.26
N THR A 114 1.01 -0.14 0.65
CA THR A 114 1.83 -1.16 1.31
C THR A 114 3.32 -0.87 1.18
N TYR A 115 4.09 -1.27 2.18
CA TYR A 115 5.53 -1.04 2.22
C TYR A 115 6.28 -2.36 2.34
N HIS A 116 7.21 -2.63 1.42
CA HIS A 116 7.88 -3.92 1.34
C HIS A 116 9.40 -3.79 1.39
N THR A 117 10.03 -4.62 2.20
CA THR A 117 11.48 -4.82 2.18
C THR A 117 11.78 -6.18 1.59
N PHE A 118 12.55 -6.22 0.52
CA PHE A 118 12.82 -7.47 -0.20
C PHE A 118 14.14 -7.44 -0.96
N SER A 119 14.60 -8.64 -1.30
CA SER A 119 15.64 -8.85 -2.30
C SER A 119 15.06 -9.62 -3.47
N TYR A 120 15.43 -9.24 -4.70
CA TYR A 120 15.39 -10.15 -5.83
C TYR A 120 16.78 -10.74 -6.04
N SER A 121 16.89 -12.06 -5.88
CA SER A 121 18.13 -12.82 -6.02
C SER A 121 18.06 -13.73 -7.25
N PRO A 122 19.13 -13.84 -8.05
CA PRO A 122 19.14 -14.75 -9.20
C PRO A 122 19.05 -16.21 -8.75
N LEU A 123 18.25 -17.00 -9.47
CA LEU A 123 18.29 -18.46 -9.41
C LEU A 123 18.96 -18.98 -10.67
N THR A 124 20.15 -19.56 -10.49
CA THR A 124 20.88 -20.23 -11.56
C THR A 124 20.25 -21.58 -11.85
N GLY A 125 19.93 -21.81 -13.12
CA GLY A 125 19.36 -23.05 -13.60
C GLY A 125 20.38 -24.15 -13.86
N ASP A 126 19.91 -25.28 -14.38
CA ASP A 126 20.78 -26.43 -14.67
C ASP A 126 21.73 -26.15 -15.85
N THR A 127 21.46 -25.10 -16.64
CA THR A 127 22.32 -24.62 -17.73
C THR A 127 23.51 -23.77 -17.26
N GLY A 128 23.52 -23.34 -16.01
CA GLY A 128 24.49 -22.37 -15.49
C GLY A 128 24.10 -20.90 -15.70
N GLU A 129 23.01 -20.63 -16.43
CA GLU A 129 22.45 -19.29 -16.63
C GLU A 129 21.39 -18.94 -15.57
N VAL A 130 21.05 -17.65 -15.47
CA VAL A 130 19.92 -17.21 -14.64
C VAL A 130 18.61 -17.61 -15.31
N GLU A 131 17.88 -18.53 -14.70
CA GLU A 131 16.59 -19.03 -15.21
C GLU A 131 15.41 -18.63 -14.33
N GLY A 132 15.69 -18.05 -13.17
CA GLY A 132 14.68 -17.65 -12.22
C GLY A 132 15.11 -16.50 -11.32
N VAL A 133 14.14 -16.04 -10.54
CA VAL A 133 14.33 -15.06 -9.47
C VAL A 133 13.75 -15.62 -8.19
N PHE A 134 14.44 -15.41 -7.09
CA PHE A 134 13.97 -15.72 -5.75
C PHE A 134 13.75 -14.42 -4.98
N CYS A 135 12.65 -14.36 -4.24
CA CYS A 135 12.33 -13.24 -3.39
C CYS A 135 11.90 -13.71 -2.00
N ALA A 136 12.59 -13.20 -0.99
CA ALA A 136 12.08 -13.14 0.37
C ALA A 136 11.65 -11.70 0.64
N VAL A 137 10.41 -11.53 1.09
CA VAL A 137 9.82 -10.23 1.40
C VAL A 137 9.47 -10.14 2.88
N THR A 138 9.41 -8.91 3.38
CA THR A 138 8.77 -8.58 4.65
C THR A 138 7.93 -7.34 4.42
N GLU A 139 6.63 -7.46 4.67
CA GLU A 139 5.76 -6.30 4.68
C GLU A 139 5.97 -5.49 5.98
N GLU A 140 6.24 -4.19 5.81
CA GLU A 140 6.51 -3.23 6.88
C GLU A 140 5.44 -2.13 6.98
N THR A 141 4.31 -2.29 6.29
CA THR A 141 3.22 -1.31 6.18
C THR A 141 2.81 -0.74 7.53
N THR A 142 2.43 -1.59 8.49
CA THR A 142 2.01 -1.16 9.82
C THR A 142 3.08 -0.34 10.53
N ARG A 143 4.36 -0.71 10.38
CA ARG A 143 5.49 0.01 11.00
C ARG A 143 5.64 1.39 10.37
N VAL A 144 5.68 1.48 9.04
CA VAL A 144 5.87 2.74 8.32
C VAL A 144 4.72 3.72 8.59
N ILE A 145 3.47 3.24 8.53
CA ILE A 145 2.29 4.07 8.83
C ILE A 145 2.30 4.53 10.30
N ALA A 146 2.61 3.64 11.25
CA ALA A 146 2.69 4.02 12.66
C ALA A 146 3.77 5.07 12.93
N GLU A 147 4.96 4.91 12.33
CA GLU A 147 6.05 5.89 12.43
C GLU A 147 5.66 7.25 11.83
N ARG A 148 4.98 7.25 10.68
CA ARG A 148 4.47 8.46 10.03
C ARG A 148 3.46 9.18 10.91
N ARG A 149 2.47 8.47 11.44
CA ARG A 149 1.44 9.03 12.35
C ARG A 149 2.03 9.56 13.64
N LEU A 150 2.98 8.84 14.25
CA LEU A 150 3.68 9.30 15.45
C LEU A 150 4.51 10.56 15.17
N ARG A 151 5.13 10.66 14.00
CA ARG A 151 5.86 11.88 13.59
C ARG A 151 4.90 13.07 13.47
N SER A 152 3.75 12.90 12.82
CA SER A 152 2.72 13.95 12.72
C SER A 152 2.22 14.40 14.10
N LEU A 153 1.91 13.45 14.99
CA LEU A 153 1.43 13.77 16.34
C LEU A 153 2.48 14.53 17.16
N ARG A 154 3.75 14.11 17.11
CA ARG A 154 4.85 14.80 17.79
C ARG A 154 5.08 16.21 17.23
N SER A 155 5.07 16.35 15.90
CA SER A 155 5.22 17.63 15.20
C SER A 155 4.11 18.60 15.64
N LEU A 156 2.85 18.15 15.60
CA LEU A 156 1.70 18.93 16.03
C LEU A 156 1.79 19.35 17.50
N GLY A 157 2.07 18.41 18.41
CA GLY A 157 2.18 18.68 19.84
C GLY A 157 3.29 19.69 20.16
N ALA A 158 4.45 19.60 19.49
CA ALA A 158 5.54 20.54 19.68
C ALA A 158 5.15 21.97 19.27
N THR A 159 4.56 22.16 18.09
CA THR A 159 4.19 23.50 17.59
C THR A 159 3.07 24.14 18.41
N LEU A 160 2.12 23.35 18.92
CA LEU A 160 1.01 23.89 19.72
C LEU A 160 1.46 24.46 21.07
N THR A 161 2.57 24.00 21.65
CA THR A 161 3.07 24.51 22.93
C THR A 161 3.60 25.94 22.87
N THR A 162 3.98 26.41 21.68
CA THR A 162 4.51 27.77 21.47
C THR A 162 3.46 28.75 20.97
N ALA A 163 2.25 28.27 20.65
CA ALA A 163 1.16 29.09 20.16
C ALA A 163 0.47 29.82 21.33
N ASP A 164 0.55 31.16 21.33
CA ASP A 164 0.02 32.04 22.38
C ASP A 164 -1.34 32.67 22.03
N SER A 165 -1.90 32.33 20.87
CA SER A 165 -3.17 32.88 20.39
C SER A 165 -3.92 31.88 19.53
N ARG A 166 -5.24 32.02 19.48
CA ARG A 166 -6.12 31.19 18.64
C ARG A 166 -5.68 31.18 17.17
N LEU A 167 -5.24 32.33 16.65
CA LEU A 167 -4.76 32.42 15.27
C LEU A 167 -3.50 31.57 15.06
N LYS A 168 -2.50 31.69 15.94
CA LYS A 168 -1.28 30.87 15.85
C LYS A 168 -1.56 29.38 16.03
N VAL A 169 -2.53 29.02 16.88
CA VAL A 169 -2.97 27.62 17.02
C VAL A 169 -3.51 27.11 15.69
N LEU A 170 -4.44 27.83 15.06
CA LEU A 170 -5.05 27.40 13.79
C LEU A 170 -4.01 27.29 12.67
N GLN A 171 -3.11 28.28 12.55
CA GLN A 171 -2.00 28.25 11.58
C GLN A 171 -1.08 27.05 11.80
N ALA A 172 -0.69 26.80 13.06
CA ALA A 172 0.13 25.65 13.41
C ALA A 172 -0.55 24.33 13.03
N VAL A 173 -1.85 24.18 13.34
CA VAL A 173 -2.58 22.97 12.98
C VAL A 173 -2.65 22.81 11.46
N GLU A 174 -3.01 23.86 10.73
CA GLU A 174 -3.10 23.84 9.26
C GLU A 174 -1.79 23.37 8.62
N GLU A 175 -0.68 24.00 9.00
CA GLU A 175 0.65 23.68 8.49
C GLU A 175 1.06 22.25 8.84
N ARG A 176 0.91 21.83 10.11
CA ARG A 176 1.37 20.51 10.56
C ARG A 176 0.54 19.37 9.98
N LEU A 177 -0.77 19.55 9.81
CA LEU A 177 -1.62 18.53 9.20
C LEU A 177 -1.37 18.43 7.69
N ALA A 178 -1.01 19.53 7.02
CA ALA A 178 -0.64 19.53 5.60
C ALA A 178 0.65 18.74 5.28
N GLU A 179 1.50 18.47 6.27
CA GLU A 179 2.77 17.74 6.08
C GLU A 179 2.59 16.22 5.92
N ASN A 180 1.39 15.68 6.16
CA ASN A 180 1.12 14.25 6.03
C ASN A 180 -0.09 13.96 5.11
N PRO A 181 0.03 14.27 3.81
CA PRO A 181 -1.07 14.07 2.85
C PRO A 181 -1.41 12.58 2.64
N PHE A 182 -0.52 11.66 3.00
CA PHE A 182 -0.79 10.22 2.87
C PHE A 182 -1.80 9.71 3.90
N ASP A 183 -1.70 10.14 5.17
CA ASP A 183 -2.70 9.77 6.20
C ASP A 183 -3.84 10.79 6.30
N LEU A 184 -3.58 12.04 5.95
CA LEU A 184 -4.52 13.16 6.03
C LEU A 184 -4.55 13.90 4.69
N PRO A 185 -5.20 13.32 3.66
CA PRO A 185 -5.24 13.92 2.31
C PRO A 185 -5.81 15.34 2.31
N PHE A 186 -6.75 15.59 3.21
CA PHE A 186 -7.24 16.92 3.54
C PHE A 186 -7.73 16.98 4.99
N THR A 187 -7.77 18.19 5.53
CA THR A 187 -8.38 18.47 6.84
C THR A 187 -9.13 19.79 6.77
N LEU A 188 -10.24 19.90 7.51
CA LEU A 188 -11.04 21.11 7.60
C LEU A 188 -11.33 21.39 9.07
N ILE A 189 -11.10 22.64 9.50
CA ILE A 189 -11.34 23.07 10.87
C ILE A 189 -12.36 24.18 10.83
N TYR A 190 -13.53 23.89 11.41
CA TYR A 190 -14.62 24.84 11.54
C TYR A 190 -14.74 25.33 12.98
N LEU A 191 -14.95 26.63 13.14
CA LEU A 191 -15.23 27.25 14.43
C LEU A 191 -16.70 27.64 14.51
N PHE A 192 -17.41 27.02 15.45
CA PHE A 192 -18.80 27.37 15.69
C PHE A 192 -18.95 28.75 16.32
N ARG A 193 -20.06 29.40 15.98
CA ARG A 193 -20.60 30.61 16.60
C ARG A 193 -21.88 30.26 17.36
N ASP A 194 -22.29 31.15 18.27
CA ASP A 194 -23.45 30.94 19.14
C ASP A 194 -24.79 30.86 18.37
N ASP A 195 -24.83 31.36 17.12
CA ASP A 195 -26.00 31.30 16.25
C ASP A 195 -26.13 29.97 15.47
N GLY A 196 -25.27 28.99 15.77
CA GLY A 196 -25.23 27.69 15.09
C GLY A 196 -24.60 27.73 13.69
N SER A 197 -23.99 28.85 13.29
CA SER A 197 -23.11 28.86 12.11
C SER A 197 -21.70 28.39 12.49
N ALA A 198 -20.96 27.87 11.51
CA ALA A 198 -19.57 27.48 11.66
C ALA A 198 -18.74 28.07 10.52
N VAL A 199 -17.58 28.65 10.85
CA VAL A 199 -16.71 29.32 9.87
C VAL A 199 -15.45 28.50 9.66
N LEU A 200 -15.06 28.31 8.41
CA LEU A 200 -13.80 27.65 8.06
C LEU A 200 -12.63 28.51 8.58
N ALA A 201 -11.83 27.90 9.45
CA ALA A 201 -10.76 28.57 10.17
C ALA A 201 -9.37 28.10 9.76
N ALA A 202 -9.28 26.87 9.24
CA ALA A 202 -8.08 26.30 8.65
C ALA A 202 -8.48 25.15 7.71
N SER A 203 -7.69 24.94 6.66
CA SER A 203 -7.88 23.86 5.70
C SER A 203 -6.54 23.38 5.14
N SER A 204 -6.34 22.07 5.04
CA SER A 204 -5.22 21.47 4.31
C SER A 204 -5.74 20.58 3.19
N GLY A 205 -4.99 20.45 2.09
CA GLY A 205 -5.31 19.58 0.95
C GLY A 205 -6.47 20.04 0.06
N ILE A 206 -7.38 20.87 0.57
CA ILE A 206 -8.51 21.45 -0.16
C ILE A 206 -8.52 22.97 0.08
N PRO A 207 -8.65 23.81 -0.96
CA PRO A 207 -8.67 25.26 -0.79
C PRO A 207 -10.00 25.74 -0.18
N PRO A 208 -9.98 26.84 0.61
CA PRO A 208 -11.20 27.52 1.05
C PRO A 208 -12.12 27.89 -0.13
N GLY A 209 -13.42 27.66 0.03
CA GLY A 209 -14.42 27.92 -1.01
C GLY A 209 -14.66 26.75 -1.97
N HIS A 210 -13.91 25.65 -1.83
CA HIS A 210 -14.27 24.38 -2.45
C HIS A 210 -15.69 23.95 -2.01
N PRO A 211 -16.50 23.23 -2.82
CA PRO A 211 -17.84 22.79 -2.44
C PRO A 211 -17.90 22.00 -1.13
N LEU A 212 -16.83 21.30 -0.78
CA LEU A 212 -16.66 20.57 0.48
C LEU A 212 -15.94 21.37 1.58
N ALA A 213 -15.35 22.52 1.25
CA ALA A 213 -14.74 23.45 2.19
C ALA A 213 -15.37 24.87 2.11
N PRO A 214 -16.71 25.00 2.22
CA PRO A 214 -17.36 26.31 2.21
C PRO A 214 -16.87 27.16 3.38
N VAL A 215 -16.74 28.47 3.15
CA VAL A 215 -16.21 29.43 4.14
C VAL A 215 -17.13 29.54 5.36
N GLU A 216 -18.43 29.38 5.18
CA GLU A 216 -19.42 29.37 6.26
C GLU A 216 -20.41 28.21 6.06
N LEU A 217 -20.77 27.55 7.15
CA LEU A 217 -21.76 26.47 7.22
C LEU A 217 -22.82 26.79 8.27
N ARG A 218 -24.01 26.22 8.07
CA ARG A 218 -25.09 26.17 9.07
C ARG A 218 -25.23 24.74 9.58
N LEU A 219 -25.79 24.55 10.77
CA LEU A 219 -26.05 23.20 11.33
C LEU A 219 -26.78 22.27 10.35
N GLN A 220 -27.75 22.82 9.62
CA GLN A 220 -28.41 22.17 8.49
C GLN A 220 -27.69 22.58 7.21
N ASN A 221 -27.01 21.63 6.58
CA ASN A 221 -26.32 21.80 5.30
C ASN A 221 -26.19 20.44 4.59
N ASP A 222 -25.86 20.45 3.30
CA ASP A 222 -25.76 19.24 2.46
C ASP A 222 -24.34 18.66 2.37
N VAL A 223 -23.41 19.22 3.14
CA VAL A 223 -21.97 18.94 3.06
C VAL A 223 -21.55 18.01 4.20
N TRP A 224 -21.73 18.46 5.45
CA TRP A 224 -21.29 17.80 6.67
C TRP A 224 -22.41 17.76 7.72
N ASP A 225 -22.52 16.66 8.47
CA ASP A 225 -23.46 16.54 9.59
C ASP A 225 -22.96 17.26 10.86
N LEU A 226 -22.99 18.60 10.83
CA LEU A 226 -22.55 19.43 11.95
C LEU A 226 -23.47 19.32 13.17
N THR A 227 -24.71 18.86 12.98
CA THR A 227 -25.69 18.77 14.07
C THR A 227 -25.27 17.76 15.13
N ARG A 228 -24.60 16.67 14.73
CA ARG A 228 -24.05 15.66 15.66
C ARG A 228 -22.96 16.23 16.56
N ILE A 229 -21.97 16.91 15.98
CA ILE A 229 -20.89 17.58 16.72
C ILE A 229 -21.46 18.66 17.64
N TRP A 230 -22.40 19.48 17.14
CA TRP A 230 -23.04 20.53 17.94
C TRP A 230 -23.79 20.00 19.16
N ARG A 231 -24.33 18.77 19.09
CA ARG A 231 -25.02 18.09 20.20
C ARG A 231 -24.07 17.38 21.18
N GLY A 232 -22.75 17.47 20.96
CA GLY A 232 -21.73 16.96 21.87
C GLY A 232 -21.15 15.59 21.50
N GLU A 233 -21.40 15.08 20.29
CA GLU A 233 -20.69 13.89 19.81
C GLU A 233 -19.23 14.22 19.48
N GLU A 234 -18.28 13.44 20.00
CA GLU A 234 -16.85 13.74 19.87
C GLU A 234 -16.31 13.47 18.47
N SER A 235 -16.72 12.38 17.84
CA SER A 235 -16.32 12.01 16.48
C SER A 235 -17.27 10.97 15.90
N PHE A 236 -17.39 10.96 14.57
CA PHE A 236 -18.10 9.91 13.85
C PHE A 236 -17.53 9.74 12.44
N PRO A 237 -17.55 8.52 11.87
CA PRO A 237 -17.20 8.31 10.49
C PRO A 237 -18.28 8.88 9.57
N LEU A 238 -17.84 9.46 8.46
CA LEU A 238 -18.71 9.89 7.37
C LEU A 238 -18.22 9.24 6.08
N ASP A 239 -19.14 8.63 5.35
CA ASP A 239 -18.82 8.09 4.03
C ASP A 239 -18.75 9.25 3.02
N VAL A 240 -17.60 9.37 2.37
CA VAL A 240 -17.32 10.40 1.35
C VAL A 240 -16.98 9.76 0.00
N SER A 241 -17.15 8.44 -0.14
CA SER A 241 -16.77 7.69 -1.35
C SER A 241 -17.53 8.12 -2.61
N GLU A 242 -18.76 8.63 -2.48
CA GLU A 242 -19.56 9.14 -3.61
C GLU A 242 -19.16 10.57 -4.05
N ARG A 243 -18.26 11.24 -3.31
CA ARG A 243 -17.82 12.60 -3.63
C ARG A 243 -16.66 12.54 -4.63
N SER A 244 -16.94 12.83 -5.90
CA SER A 244 -15.91 13.09 -6.90
C SER A 244 -15.12 14.36 -6.52
N ASP A 245 -13.80 14.38 -6.73
CA ASP A 245 -12.89 15.53 -6.51
C ASP A 245 -12.37 15.72 -5.06
N LEU A 246 -12.29 14.65 -4.28
CA LEU A 246 -11.58 14.68 -3.00
C LEU A 246 -10.10 14.28 -3.18
N PRO A 247 -9.16 14.98 -2.51
CA PRO A 247 -7.81 14.46 -2.34
C PRO A 247 -7.87 13.09 -1.69
N ALA A 248 -7.25 12.12 -2.34
CA ALA A 248 -7.05 10.78 -1.81
C ALA A 248 -5.64 10.66 -1.22
N GLY A 249 -5.45 9.64 -0.37
CA GLY A 249 -4.13 9.27 0.13
C GLY A 249 -3.28 8.61 -0.97
N ALA A 250 -2.32 7.80 -0.52
CA ALA A 250 -1.55 6.92 -1.41
C ALA A 250 -2.46 6.04 -2.29
#